data_AF-A0A816H706-F1
#
_entry.id   AF-A0A816H706-F1
#
_cell.length_a   1.000
_cell.length_b   1.000
_cell.length_c   1.000
_cell.angle_alpha   90.00
_cell.angle_beta   90.00
_cell.angle_gamma   90.00
#
_symmetry.space_group_name_H-M   'P 1'
#
loop_
_entity.id
_entity.type
_entity.pdbx_description
1 polymer ?
#
loop_
_entity_poly.entity_id
_entity_poly.type
_entity_poly.pdbx_seq_one_letter_code
_entity_poly.pdbx_strand_id
1 'polypeptide(L)'
;MSQQQTEKQHLVYLILKFLSSEIQAETSNDERRESLEVAAQCLETAYEVSLTNAQDQSKYDSTVDLVTLLSENLSATPHTIDFTSWLGVAEQPTVTVPLTDDMRQQADKLKNEGNDFVKQEKYKEALEA
;
A
#
# COMPACT_ATOMS: atom_id res chain seq x y z
N MET A 1 27.13 5.09 -8.34
CA MET A 1 25.91 4.74 -7.57
C MET A 1 25.01 5.95 -7.56
N SER A 2 23.84 5.83 -8.16
CA SER A 2 23.03 6.95 -8.66
C SER A 2 22.37 7.72 -7.52
N GLN A 3 22.49 9.06 -7.49
CA GLN A 3 21.86 9.95 -6.49
C GLN A 3 20.38 9.61 -6.23
N GLN A 4 19.66 9.21 -7.28
CA GLN A 4 18.25 8.83 -7.22
C GLN A 4 17.96 7.62 -6.32
N GLN A 5 18.91 6.69 -6.14
CA GLN A 5 18.75 5.56 -5.20
C GLN A 5 18.77 6.07 -3.76
N THR A 6 19.64 7.02 -3.46
CA THR A 6 19.81 7.59 -2.12
C THR A 6 18.57 8.38 -1.69
N GLU A 7 17.95 9.13 -2.60
CA GLU A 7 16.70 9.86 -2.33
C GLU A 7 15.54 8.91 -2.03
N LYS A 8 15.40 7.83 -2.82
CA LYS A 8 14.39 6.79 -2.58
C LYS A 8 14.61 6.09 -1.23
N GLN A 9 15.85 5.73 -0.92
CA GLN A 9 16.21 5.13 0.36
C GLN A 9 15.92 6.07 1.54
N HIS A 10 16.19 7.37 1.39
CA HIS A 10 15.88 8.38 2.39
C HIS A 10 14.36 8.51 2.62
N LEU A 11 13.56 8.53 1.55
CA LEU A 11 12.09 8.54 1.67
C LEU A 11 11.58 7.29 2.41
N VAL A 12 12.08 6.11 2.04
CA VAL A 12 11.69 4.85 2.69
C VAL A 12 12.10 4.85 4.16
N TYR A 13 13.27 5.38 4.50
CA TYR A 13 13.72 5.52 5.88
C TYR A 13 12.77 6.40 6.71
N LEU A 14 12.28 7.52 6.16
CA LEU A 14 11.30 8.38 6.81
C LEU A 14 9.95 7.68 7.00
N ILE A 15 9.51 6.90 6.00
CA ILE A 15 8.29 6.07 6.10
C ILE A 15 8.45 5.02 7.21
N LEU A 16 9.60 4.34 7.29
CA LEU A 16 9.88 3.36 8.34
C LEU A 16 9.86 4.00 9.74
N LYS A 17 10.41 5.21 9.89
CA LYS A 17 10.38 5.98 11.14
C LYS A 17 8.94 6.30 11.55
N PHE A 18 8.10 6.71 10.61
CA PHE A 18 6.67 6.92 10.82
C PHE A 18 5.93 5.62 11.20
N LEU A 19 6.13 4.53 10.45
CA LEU A 19 5.53 3.23 10.75
C LEU A 19 5.91 2.76 12.17
N SER A 20 7.17 2.96 12.58
CA SER A 20 7.64 2.61 13.91
C SER A 20 6.94 3.42 15.01
N SER A 21 6.69 4.72 14.79
CA SER A 21 5.89 5.51 15.74
C SER A 21 4.43 5.05 15.81
N GLU A 22 3.82 4.66 14.69
CA GLU A 22 2.44 4.16 14.65
C GLU A 22 2.30 2.79 15.32
N ILE A 23 3.30 1.92 15.19
CA ILE A 23 3.37 0.62 15.86
C ILE A 23 3.50 0.79 17.39
N GLN A 24 4.25 1.80 17.83
CA GLN A 24 4.43 2.12 19.25
C GLN A 24 3.24 2.89 19.85
N ALA A 25 2.40 3.50 19.01
CA ALA A 25 1.21 4.20 19.46
C ALA A 25 0.19 3.20 20.02
N GLU A 26 -0.15 3.36 21.30
CA GLU A 26 -1.06 2.50 22.11
C GLU A 26 -2.50 2.40 21.57
N THR A 27 -2.84 3.11 20.49
CA THR A 27 -4.19 3.18 19.92
C THR A 27 -4.41 2.23 18.74
N SER A 28 -3.36 1.52 18.31
CA SER A 28 -3.44 0.57 17.19
C SER A 28 -3.94 -0.80 17.67
N ASN A 29 -4.99 -1.34 17.01
CA ASN A 29 -5.44 -2.71 17.23
C ASN A 29 -4.33 -3.69 16.77
N ASP A 30 -4.15 -4.83 17.45
CA ASP A 30 -3.08 -5.81 17.22
C ASP A 30 -2.97 -6.25 15.75
N GLU A 31 -4.08 -6.46 15.06
CA GLU A 31 -4.09 -6.82 13.63
C GLU A 31 -3.48 -5.72 12.75
N ARG A 32 -3.73 -4.44 13.08
CA ARG A 32 -3.11 -3.30 12.39
C ARG A 32 -1.62 -3.27 12.67
N ARG A 33 -1.22 -3.47 13.93
CA ARG A 33 0.18 -3.46 14.37
C ARG A 33 1.00 -4.51 13.61
N GLU A 34 0.51 -5.74 13.55
CA GLU A 34 1.13 -6.85 12.80
C GLU A 34 1.25 -6.51 11.30
N SER A 35 0.19 -5.96 10.72
CA SER A 35 0.20 -5.55 9.31
C SER A 35 1.26 -4.47 9.03
N LEU A 36 1.43 -3.51 9.94
CA LEU A 36 2.45 -2.46 9.81
C LEU A 36 3.86 -3.02 9.99
N GLU A 37 4.08 -3.98 10.89
CA GLU A 37 5.37 -4.65 11.09
C GLU A 37 5.81 -5.41 9.82
N VAL A 38 4.89 -6.14 9.19
CA VAL A 38 5.17 -6.83 7.92
C VAL A 38 5.50 -5.83 6.82
N ALA A 39 4.74 -4.74 6.72
CA ALA A 39 5.02 -3.69 5.74
C ALA A 39 6.41 -3.06 5.93
N ALA A 40 6.81 -2.80 7.18
CA ALA A 40 8.13 -2.26 7.49
C ALA A 40 9.24 -3.22 7.03
N GLN A 41 9.15 -4.51 7.36
CA GLN A 41 10.14 -5.51 6.96
C GLN A 41 10.27 -5.66 5.44
N CYS A 42 9.14 -5.61 4.72
CA CYS A 42 9.13 -5.61 3.26
C CYS A 42 9.91 -4.43 2.68
N LEU A 43 9.71 -3.22 3.23
CA LEU A 43 10.39 -2.01 2.80
C LEU A 43 11.89 -2.01 3.14
N GLU A 44 12.26 -2.45 4.35
CA GLU A 44 13.66 -2.60 4.76
C GLU A 44 14.42 -3.54 3.80
N THR A 45 13.80 -4.67 3.45
CA THR A 45 14.38 -5.66 2.55
C THR A 45 14.47 -5.13 1.11
N ALA A 46 13.42 -4.49 0.60
CA ALA A 46 13.37 -4.03 -0.79
C ALA A 46 14.34 -2.89 -1.10
N TYR A 47 14.64 -2.05 -0.11
CA TYR A 47 15.50 -0.87 -0.28
C TYR A 47 16.85 -0.99 0.43
N GLU A 48 17.10 -2.11 1.11
CA GLU A 48 18.32 -2.39 1.88
C GLU A 48 18.61 -1.27 2.89
N VAL A 49 17.58 -0.84 3.64
CA VAL A 49 17.66 0.21 4.66
C VAL A 49 17.19 -0.33 6.01
N SER A 50 17.75 0.16 7.12
CA SER A 50 17.31 -0.25 8.45
C SER A 50 17.36 0.90 9.45
N LEU A 51 16.36 0.99 10.34
CA LEU A 51 16.34 1.97 11.42
C LEU A 51 17.34 1.67 12.54
N THR A 52 17.78 0.41 12.63
CA THR A 52 18.71 -0.09 13.66
C THR A 52 20.18 0.04 13.25
N ASN A 53 20.46 0.31 11.97
CA ASN A 53 21.81 0.46 11.46
C ASN A 53 22.31 1.89 11.68
N ALA A 54 23.40 2.04 12.44
CA ALA A 54 23.99 3.34 12.76
C ALA A 54 24.46 4.12 11.51
N GLN A 55 24.81 3.42 10.42
CA GLN A 55 25.19 4.06 9.16
C GLN A 55 23.97 4.74 8.50
N ASP A 56 22.82 4.07 8.47
CA ASP A 56 21.60 4.60 7.88
C ASP A 56 20.99 5.71 8.73
N GLN A 57 21.06 5.58 10.07
CA GLN A 57 20.76 6.69 10.98
C GLN A 57 21.61 7.92 10.65
N SER A 58 22.94 7.82 10.64
CA SER A 58 23.78 9.00 10.36
C SER A 58 23.58 9.62 8.97
N LYS A 59 23.09 8.83 8.01
CA LYS A 59 22.94 9.22 6.60
C LYS A 59 21.56 9.81 6.29
N TYR A 60 20.52 9.35 7.00
CA TYR A 60 19.11 9.67 6.73
C TYR A 60 18.37 10.24 7.94
N ASP A 61 19.04 10.44 9.09
CA ASP A 61 18.45 11.10 10.25
C ASP A 61 18.25 12.59 9.97
N SER A 62 17.13 12.84 9.31
CA SER A 62 16.52 14.14 9.16
C SER A 62 15.83 14.51 10.49
N THR A 63 16.09 15.72 10.96
CA THR A 63 15.38 16.35 12.08
C THR A 63 13.91 16.62 11.77
N VAL A 64 13.49 16.49 10.50
CA VAL A 64 12.13 16.76 10.07
C VAL A 64 11.36 15.44 9.92
N ASP A 65 10.21 15.38 10.57
CA ASP A 65 9.26 14.29 10.47
C ASP A 65 8.46 14.36 9.16
N LEU A 66 8.14 13.19 8.60
CA LEU A 66 7.45 13.07 7.31
C LEU A 66 6.07 13.74 7.35
N VAL A 67 5.35 13.60 8.47
CA VAL A 67 4.02 14.19 8.66
C VAL A 67 4.13 15.72 8.72
N THR A 68 5.15 16.26 9.39
CA THR A 68 5.42 17.70 9.42
C THR A 68 5.71 18.24 8.02
N LEU A 69 6.62 17.60 7.28
CA LEU A 69 6.92 17.97 5.88
C LEU A 69 5.67 17.98 5.01
N LEU A 70 4.84 16.94 5.13
CA LEU A 70 3.61 16.84 4.35
C LEU A 70 2.62 17.95 4.73
N SER A 71 2.44 18.22 6.02
CA SER A 71 1.50 19.25 6.50
C SER A 71 1.88 20.67 6.04
N GLU A 72 3.16 21.01 6.05
CA GLU A 72 3.68 22.30 5.58
C GLU A 72 3.49 22.45 4.06
N ASN A 73 3.74 21.40 3.29
CA ASN A 73 3.59 21.41 1.84
C ASN A 73 2.12 21.33 1.38
N LEU A 74 1.23 20.73 2.18
CA LEU A 74 -0.22 20.73 1.90
C LEU A 74 -0.87 22.09 2.21
N SER A 75 -0.37 22.83 3.21
CA SER A 75 -0.91 24.16 3.57
C SER A 75 -0.39 25.27 2.65
N ALA A 76 0.77 25.07 2.01
CA ALA A 76 1.37 26.02 1.08
C ALA A 76 0.91 25.72 -0.36
N THR A 77 -0.27 26.25 -0.71
CA THR A 77 -0.90 26.25 -2.05
C THR A 77 -1.47 24.91 -2.56
N PRO A 78 -2.68 24.89 -3.15
CA PRO A 78 -3.26 23.70 -3.74
C PRO A 78 -2.62 23.44 -5.10
N HIS A 79 -1.41 22.89 -5.12
CA HIS A 79 -0.94 22.17 -6.28
C HIS A 79 -1.65 20.82 -6.28
N THR A 80 -2.65 20.68 -7.15
CA THR A 80 -3.25 19.39 -7.49
C THR A 80 -2.13 18.47 -7.95
N ILE A 81 -1.61 17.66 -7.04
CA ILE A 81 -0.75 16.53 -7.41
C ILE A 81 -1.68 15.63 -8.20
N ASP A 82 -1.54 15.65 -9.52
CA ASP A 82 -2.25 14.75 -10.42
C ASP A 82 -1.66 13.35 -10.20
N PHE A 83 -2.16 12.68 -9.17
CA PHE A 83 -1.63 11.42 -8.65
C PHE A 83 -1.64 10.30 -9.71
N THR A 84 -2.58 10.40 -10.65
CA THR A 84 -2.70 9.58 -11.87
C THR A 84 -1.50 9.76 -12.81
N SER A 85 -0.98 10.99 -12.94
CA SER A 85 0.19 11.31 -13.77
C SER A 85 1.50 10.79 -13.16
N TRP A 86 1.63 10.80 -11.83
CA TRP A 86 2.84 10.34 -11.13
C TRP A 86 2.99 8.81 -11.07
N LEU A 87 1.90 8.07 -10.82
CA LEU A 87 1.96 6.61 -10.71
C LEU A 87 2.12 5.89 -12.06
N GLY A 88 2.06 6.60 -13.19
CA GLY A 88 2.14 6.00 -14.52
C GLY A 88 1.07 4.94 -14.77
N VAL A 89 -0.02 4.95 -13.98
CA VAL A 89 -1.18 4.11 -14.24
C VAL A 89 -1.88 4.77 -15.41
N ALA A 90 -1.59 4.29 -16.62
CA ALA A 90 -2.42 4.57 -17.78
C ALA A 90 -3.86 4.29 -17.33
N GLU A 91 -4.69 5.33 -17.40
CA GLU A 91 -6.13 5.30 -17.10
C GLU A 91 -6.70 3.98 -17.64
N GLN A 92 -6.88 2.99 -16.77
CA GLN A 92 -7.70 1.85 -17.10
C GLN A 92 -9.06 2.49 -17.37
N PRO A 93 -9.67 2.30 -18.55
CA PRO A 93 -10.94 2.91 -18.86
C PRO A 93 -11.87 2.50 -17.73
N THR A 94 -12.31 3.47 -16.93
CA THR A 94 -13.41 3.28 -15.99
C THR A 94 -14.61 3.00 -16.86
N VAL A 95 -14.82 1.73 -17.17
CA VAL A 95 -16.07 1.26 -17.75
C VAL A 95 -17.08 1.40 -16.63
N THR A 96 -17.68 2.58 -16.52
CA THR A 96 -18.90 2.80 -15.76
C THR A 96 -20.03 2.09 -16.52
N VAL A 97 -19.98 0.76 -16.58
CA VAL A 97 -21.21 0.01 -16.78
C VAL A 97 -22.02 0.27 -15.52
N PRO A 98 -23.22 0.87 -15.61
CA PRO A 98 -24.10 0.91 -14.46
C PRO A 98 -24.30 -0.55 -14.04
N LEU A 99 -23.84 -0.91 -12.83
CA LEU A 99 -24.12 -2.23 -12.26
C LEU A 99 -25.63 -2.32 -12.08
N THR A 100 -26.31 -2.89 -13.05
CA THR A 100 -27.73 -3.19 -12.96
C THR A 100 -27.93 -4.29 -11.92
N ASP A 101 -29.08 -4.32 -11.27
CA ASP A 101 -29.39 -5.36 -10.28
C ASP A 101 -29.28 -6.77 -10.86
N ASP A 102 -29.54 -6.92 -12.17
CA ASP A 102 -29.41 -8.17 -12.92
C ASP A 102 -27.96 -8.68 -12.96
N MET A 103 -26.99 -7.78 -13.22
CA MET A 103 -25.56 -8.12 -13.22
C MET A 103 -25.07 -8.53 -11.82
N ARG A 104 -25.59 -7.89 -10.76
CA ARG A 104 -25.28 -8.26 -9.38
C ARG A 104 -25.82 -9.64 -9.02
N GLN A 105 -27.07 -9.93 -9.41
CA GLN A 105 -27.69 -11.24 -9.19
C GLN A 105 -26.95 -12.37 -9.92
N GLN A 106 -26.51 -12.11 -11.16
CA GLN A 106 -25.74 -13.10 -11.92
C GLN A 106 -24.38 -13.38 -11.29
N ALA A 107 -23.69 -12.34 -10.80
CA ALA A 107 -22.41 -12.49 -10.10
C ALA A 107 -22.56 -13.32 -8.81
N ASP A 108 -23.60 -13.07 -8.01
CA ASP A 108 -23.87 -13.86 -6.80
C ASP A 108 -24.24 -15.31 -7.13
N LYS A 109 -24.96 -15.54 -8.22
CA LYS A 109 -25.27 -16.89 -8.70
C LYS A 109 -23.99 -17.66 -9.06
N LEU A 110 -23.12 -17.07 -9.88
CA LEU A 110 -21.87 -17.70 -10.31
C LEU A 110 -20.94 -18.00 -9.13
N LYS A 111 -20.85 -17.07 -8.17
CA LYS A 111 -20.10 -17.29 -6.92
C LYS A 111 -20.62 -18.48 -6.14
N ASN A 112 -21.94 -18.62 -6.02
CA ASN A 112 -22.55 -19.72 -5.28
C ASN A 112 -22.39 -21.05 -6.01
N GLU A 113 -22.51 -21.05 -7.34
CA GLU A 113 -22.36 -22.23 -8.18
C GLU A 113 -20.91 -22.77 -8.20
N GLY A 114 -19.91 -21.88 -8.37
CA GLY A 114 -18.50 -22.25 -8.25
C GLY A 114 -18.15 -22.83 -6.87
N ASN A 115 -18.69 -22.24 -5.80
CA ASN A 115 -18.51 -22.76 -4.44
C ASN A 115 -19.18 -24.12 -4.21
N ASP A 116 -20.31 -24.38 -4.87
CA ASP A 116 -21.01 -25.65 -4.77
C ASP A 116 -20.27 -26.77 -5.52
N PHE A 117 -19.71 -26.47 -6.70
CA PHE A 117 -18.85 -27.42 -7.42
C PHE A 117 -17.60 -27.79 -6.63
N VAL A 118 -16.97 -26.83 -5.94
CA VAL A 118 -15.83 -27.10 -5.05
C VAL A 118 -16.25 -28.01 -3.88
N LYS A 119 -17.42 -27.78 -3.26
CA LYS A 119 -17.95 -28.63 -2.18
C LYS A 119 -18.26 -30.05 -2.65
N GLN A 120 -18.68 -30.21 -3.91
CA GLN A 120 -18.95 -31.50 -4.53
C GLN A 120 -17.69 -32.17 -5.12
N GLU A 121 -16.50 -31.61 -4.88
CA GLU A 121 -15.21 -32.09 -5.40
C GLU A 121 -15.14 -32.13 -6.96
N LYS A 122 -15.99 -31.33 -7.61
CA LYS A 122 -16.11 -31.17 -9.06
C LYS A 122 -15.26 -30.01 -9.55
N TYR A 123 -13.96 -30.16 -9.42
CA TYR A 123 -13.00 -29.08 -9.65
C TYR A 123 -12.88 -28.66 -11.11
N LYS A 124 -13.20 -29.54 -12.07
CA LYS A 124 -13.16 -29.19 -13.50
C LYS A 124 -14.33 -28.29 -13.84
N GLU A 125 -15.50 -28.65 -13.36
CA GLU A 125 -16.73 -27.88 -13.53
C GLU A 125 -16.66 -26.52 -12.83
N ALA A 126 -15.99 -26.44 -11.66
CA ALA A 126 -15.75 -25.16 -10.97
C ALA A 126 -14.85 -24.18 -11.75
N LEU A 127 -14.01 -24.67 -12.66
CA LEU A 127 -13.14 -23.83 -13.50
C LEU A 127 -13.84 -23.34 -14.78
N GLU A 128 -14.92 -24.02 -15.18
CA GLU A 128 -15.70 -23.72 -16.39
C GLU A 128 -16.99 -22.94 -16.11
N ALA A 129 -17.31 -22.70 -14.83
CA ALA A 129 -18.46 -21.92 -14.35
C ALA A 129 -18.17 -20.41 -14.33
#